data_AF-A0A8D1C8N6-F1
#
_entry.id   AF-A0A8D1C8N6-F1
#
_cell.length_a   1.000
_cell.length_b   1.000
_cell.length_c   1.000
_cell.angle_alpha   90.00
_cell.angle_beta   90.00
_cell.angle_gamma   90.00
#
_symmetry.space_group_name_H-M   'P 1'
#
loop_
_entity.id
_entity.type
_entity.pdbx_description
1 polymer ?
#
loop_
_entity_poly.entity_id
_entity_poly.type
_entity_poly.pdbx_seq_one_letter_code
_entity_poly.pdbx_strand_id
1 'polypeptide(L)'
;MDALCGSGEFSSKFWDSNLSLHTDNPDLTPCFQNSLLAWAPCVYLWAALPCYLFYLRRHQQGYIVLSHLSRLKTALGVLLWCVSWADLFYSFHGLLHGWAPAPIFFVTPLVVGVTMLLATLLIQYERLRGVRSSGILIIFWFLCVICGIIPFRSKILSAVAQGRISDPFRFSTFYIYFALVLSSLILSCFREKPPFFSPKNVDPNPCPEAGAGFLSRLTFWWFTKLAILGYRRPLEERDLWALNKEDCSQMVVQRLLEEWKKQQEQAAQHQAAEASGKRPSSEGEVLLGKRPRTREPSFLRALMATFASSFLLSICLKLIQDLLSFVNPQLLSILIRFISNPAAPTWWGFLVAGLMFVCSVMQTLILHQYYHCIFVMGLRFRTGIIGVIYRKALVITNSVKRESTVGEIVNLMSVDAQRFMDVVPFLNLLWSAPMQIILAMYFLWQNLGPSVLAGVALMILLIPLNGVVAMKMRMFQVEQMKFKDSRIKLMSEILGGIKVLKLYAWEPSFLKQVEGIRQNELKLMRQVAYLHAISTFIWVCTPFLVRLPPGLASCLPPGTPP
;
A
#
# COMPACT_ATOMS: atom_id res chain seq x y z
N MET A 1 24.01 0.16 27.71
CA MET A 1 23.44 -1.20 27.54
C MET A 1 24.35 -2.25 28.15
N ASP A 2 25.68 -2.11 28.08
CA ASP A 2 26.63 -3.05 28.71
C ASP A 2 26.46 -3.20 30.23
N ALA A 3 26.06 -2.14 30.96
CA ALA A 3 25.76 -2.23 32.39
C ALA A 3 24.62 -3.21 32.74
N LEU A 4 23.71 -3.50 31.80
CA LEU A 4 22.64 -4.48 31.98
C LEU A 4 23.14 -5.93 31.80
N CYS A 5 24.23 -6.11 31.06
CA CYS A 5 24.85 -7.41 30.78
C CYS A 5 25.79 -7.89 31.91
N GLY A 6 25.98 -7.08 32.96
CA GLY A 6 26.82 -7.35 34.12
C GLY A 6 28.15 -6.56 34.12
N SER A 7 28.74 -6.36 35.28
CA SER A 7 30.07 -5.75 35.46
C SER A 7 30.99 -6.73 36.23
N GLY A 8 31.91 -7.41 35.53
CA GLY A 8 32.86 -8.39 36.11
C GLY A 8 33.34 -9.46 35.13
N GLU A 9 34.14 -10.44 35.59
CA GLU A 9 34.76 -11.52 34.78
C GLU A 9 33.77 -12.46 34.05
N PHE A 10 32.48 -12.46 34.44
CA PHE A 10 31.40 -13.22 33.78
C PHE A 10 30.51 -12.37 32.83
N SER A 11 30.96 -11.16 32.47
CA SER A 11 30.23 -10.24 31.60
C SER A 11 30.37 -10.61 30.11
N SER A 12 29.25 -10.82 29.44
CA SER A 12 29.21 -10.84 27.96
C SER A 12 29.01 -9.42 27.41
N LYS A 13 29.82 -9.00 26.43
CA LYS A 13 29.65 -7.69 25.75
C LYS A 13 28.27 -7.62 25.09
N PHE A 14 27.66 -6.43 25.05
CA PHE A 14 26.38 -6.23 24.36
C PHE A 14 26.47 -6.58 22.87
N TRP A 15 27.59 -6.26 22.22
CA TRP A 15 27.87 -6.64 20.84
C TRP A 15 29.34 -7.06 20.71
N ASP A 16 29.58 -8.20 20.07
CA ASP A 16 30.94 -8.68 19.78
C ASP A 16 31.08 -8.99 18.28
N SER A 17 31.80 -8.11 17.58
CA SER A 17 32.02 -8.22 16.13
C SER A 17 32.79 -9.48 15.73
N ASN A 18 33.59 -10.06 16.64
CA ASN A 18 34.33 -11.29 16.36
C ASN A 18 33.41 -12.52 16.37
N LEU A 19 32.39 -12.53 17.23
CA LEU A 19 31.40 -13.60 17.32
C LEU A 19 30.30 -13.47 16.24
N SER A 20 29.95 -12.25 15.86
CA SER A 20 28.82 -11.99 14.95
C SER A 20 29.21 -11.90 13.47
N LEU A 21 30.39 -11.36 13.15
CA LEU A 21 30.78 -11.00 11.77
C LEU A 21 32.03 -11.74 11.26
N HIS A 22 32.97 -12.12 12.14
CA HIS A 22 34.29 -12.65 11.75
C HIS A 22 34.43 -14.16 12.03
N THR A 23 33.34 -14.91 11.85
CA THR A 23 33.31 -16.37 12.08
C THR A 23 32.48 -17.10 11.03
N ASP A 24 32.78 -18.38 10.81
CA ASP A 24 32.05 -19.27 9.91
C ASP A 24 30.67 -19.66 10.44
N ASN A 25 30.47 -19.54 11.76
CA ASN A 25 29.21 -19.82 12.45
C ASN A 25 28.79 -18.61 13.28
N PRO A 26 28.03 -17.66 12.70
CA PRO A 26 27.67 -16.43 13.39
C PRO A 26 26.74 -16.78 14.53
N ASP A 27 27.03 -16.21 15.68
CA ASP A 27 26.10 -16.18 16.78
C ASP A 27 26.07 -14.77 17.38
N LEU A 28 24.92 -14.42 17.94
CA LEU A 28 24.76 -13.16 18.65
C LEU A 28 25.10 -13.38 20.11
N THR A 29 25.65 -12.36 20.77
CA THR A 29 25.97 -12.49 22.20
C THR A 29 24.71 -12.81 23.01
N PRO A 30 24.81 -13.62 24.08
CA PRO A 30 23.66 -14.00 24.88
C PRO A 30 22.96 -12.78 25.50
N CYS A 31 23.68 -11.68 25.75
CA CYS A 31 23.04 -10.43 26.17
C CYS A 31 22.23 -9.77 25.05
N PHE A 32 22.70 -9.76 23.81
CA PHE A 32 21.95 -9.22 22.66
C PHE A 32 20.67 -10.02 22.39
N GLN A 33 20.76 -11.35 22.46
CA GLN A 33 19.62 -12.25 22.30
C GLN A 33 18.54 -12.02 23.35
N ASN A 34 18.94 -11.89 24.61
CA ASN A 34 18.01 -11.67 25.71
C ASN A 34 17.58 -10.19 25.85
N SER A 35 18.14 -9.25 25.10
CA SER A 35 17.74 -7.83 25.15
C SER A 35 16.98 -7.43 23.90
N LEU A 36 17.66 -6.98 22.85
CA LEU A 36 17.06 -6.35 21.68
C LEU A 36 16.07 -7.26 20.95
N LEU A 37 16.42 -8.55 20.78
CA LEU A 37 15.55 -9.52 20.11
C LEU A 37 14.28 -9.81 20.93
N ALA A 38 14.39 -9.89 22.25
CA ALA A 38 13.24 -10.07 23.13
C ALA A 38 12.38 -8.78 23.24
N TRP A 39 13.02 -7.60 23.21
CA TRP A 39 12.35 -6.31 23.40
C TRP A 39 11.72 -5.76 22.12
N ALA A 40 12.22 -6.10 20.93
CA ALA A 40 11.69 -5.56 19.66
C ALA A 40 10.18 -5.82 19.48
N PRO A 41 9.64 -7.05 19.69
CA PRO A 41 8.19 -7.27 19.65
C PRO A 41 7.44 -6.52 20.76
N CYS A 42 8.07 -6.37 21.94
CA CYS A 42 7.49 -5.66 23.08
C CYS A 42 7.32 -4.16 22.78
N VAL A 43 8.35 -3.53 22.23
CA VAL A 43 8.34 -2.12 21.81
C VAL A 43 7.30 -1.88 20.72
N TYR A 44 7.17 -2.79 19.75
CA TYR A 44 6.12 -2.71 18.72
C TYR A 44 4.72 -2.67 19.36
N LEU A 45 4.41 -3.61 20.26
CA LEU A 45 3.10 -3.67 20.89
C LEU A 45 2.83 -2.43 21.74
N TRP A 46 3.81 -1.97 22.51
CA TRP A 46 3.67 -0.79 23.37
C TRP A 46 3.50 0.51 22.57
N ALA A 47 4.20 0.65 21.45
CA ALA A 47 4.04 1.79 20.55
C ALA A 47 2.69 1.79 19.82
N ALA A 48 2.19 0.61 19.42
CA ALA A 48 0.91 0.48 18.73
C ALA A 48 -0.30 0.61 19.68
N LEU A 49 -0.13 0.28 20.97
CA LEU A 49 -1.21 0.18 21.94
C LEU A 49 -2.04 1.47 22.09
N PRO A 50 -1.47 2.69 22.26
CA PRO A 50 -2.26 3.88 22.51
C PRO A 50 -3.19 4.23 21.34
N CYS A 51 -2.64 4.19 20.12
CA CYS A 51 -3.39 4.41 18.89
C CYS A 51 -4.47 3.34 18.70
N TYR A 52 -4.16 2.09 19.03
CA TYR A 52 -5.10 0.99 18.87
C TYR A 52 -6.23 1.02 19.89
N LEU A 53 -5.94 1.33 21.15
CA LEU A 53 -6.97 1.52 22.18
C LEU A 53 -7.90 2.68 21.82
N PHE A 54 -7.37 3.76 21.25
CA PHE A 54 -8.18 4.87 20.75
C PHE A 54 -9.10 4.44 19.60
N TYR A 55 -8.58 3.67 18.64
CA TYR A 55 -9.37 3.08 17.56
C TYR A 55 -10.49 2.16 18.10
N LEU A 56 -10.15 1.25 19.02
CA LEU A 56 -11.11 0.31 19.63
C LEU A 56 -12.17 1.01 20.48
N ARG A 57 -11.84 2.16 21.10
CA ARG A 57 -12.82 2.98 21.84
C ARG A 57 -13.86 3.60 20.90
N ARG A 58 -13.47 4.01 19.69
CA ARG A 58 -14.38 4.61 18.69
C ARG A 58 -15.22 3.59 17.93
N HIS A 59 -14.69 2.37 17.72
CA HIS A 59 -15.37 1.32 16.97
C HIS A 59 -15.88 0.21 17.89
N GLN A 60 -17.11 0.35 18.38
CA GLN A 60 -17.80 -0.67 19.18
C GLN A 60 -18.77 -1.47 18.31
N GLN A 61 -18.48 -2.75 18.07
CA GLN A 61 -19.30 -3.66 17.25
C GLN A 61 -20.06 -4.72 18.08
N GLY A 62 -20.17 -4.51 19.40
CA GLY A 62 -20.74 -5.46 20.35
C GLY A 62 -19.72 -6.48 20.86
N TYR A 63 -20.11 -7.38 21.77
CA TYR A 63 -19.20 -8.41 22.31
C TYR A 63 -19.33 -9.74 21.58
N ILE A 64 -18.21 -10.48 21.50
CA ILE A 64 -18.15 -11.85 21.00
C ILE A 64 -18.32 -12.83 22.17
N VAL A 65 -19.19 -13.84 22.01
CA VAL A 65 -19.38 -14.90 23.01
C VAL A 65 -18.12 -15.76 23.11
N LEU A 66 -17.83 -16.27 24.31
CA LEU A 66 -16.66 -17.08 24.60
C LEU A 66 -16.66 -18.42 23.83
N SER A 67 -16.18 -18.38 22.60
CA SER A 67 -15.95 -19.52 21.70
C SER A 67 -14.73 -20.33 22.14
N HIS A 68 -14.67 -21.61 21.76
CA HIS A 68 -13.49 -22.47 22.02
C HIS A 68 -12.18 -21.83 21.55
N LEU A 69 -12.17 -21.17 20.39
CA LEU A 69 -10.99 -20.47 19.87
C LEU A 69 -10.54 -19.32 20.80
N SER A 70 -11.50 -18.54 21.31
CA SER A 70 -11.19 -17.43 22.23
C SER A 70 -10.67 -17.94 23.57
N ARG A 71 -11.21 -19.06 24.09
CA ARG A 71 -10.70 -19.71 25.31
C ARG A 71 -9.28 -20.20 25.13
N LEU A 72 -8.99 -20.80 23.98
CA LEU A 72 -7.68 -21.33 23.68
C LEU A 72 -6.64 -20.21 23.53
N LYS A 73 -6.98 -19.11 22.84
CA LYS A 73 -6.12 -17.91 22.77
C LYS A 73 -5.82 -17.32 24.14
N THR A 74 -6.84 -17.15 24.99
CA THR A 74 -6.64 -16.63 26.36
C THR A 74 -5.84 -17.60 27.23
N ALA A 75 -6.07 -18.91 27.11
CA ALA A 75 -5.33 -19.93 27.86
C ALA A 75 -3.85 -19.95 27.46
N LEU A 76 -3.54 -19.91 26.16
CA LEU A 76 -2.16 -19.84 25.67
C LEU A 76 -1.44 -18.57 26.14
N GLY A 77 -2.12 -17.42 26.12
CA GLY A 77 -1.52 -16.19 26.61
C GLY A 77 -1.29 -16.19 28.14
N VAL A 78 -2.19 -16.79 28.93
CA VAL A 78 -1.98 -16.97 30.38
C VAL A 78 -0.83 -17.95 30.64
N LEU A 79 -0.74 -19.04 29.88
CA LEU A 79 0.39 -19.97 29.97
C LEU A 79 1.73 -19.29 29.64
N LEU A 80 1.76 -18.46 28.59
CA LEU A 80 2.94 -17.66 28.23
C LEU A 80 3.35 -16.71 29.36
N TRP A 81 2.37 -16.04 29.98
CA TRP A 81 2.58 -15.21 31.15
C TRP A 81 3.18 -16.02 32.31
N CYS A 82 2.59 -17.17 32.66
CA CYS A 82 3.11 -18.05 33.72
C CYS A 82 4.56 -18.50 33.45
N VAL A 83 4.89 -18.85 32.20
CA VAL A 83 6.27 -19.24 31.83
C VAL A 83 7.25 -18.08 32.03
N SER A 84 6.90 -16.86 31.62
CA SER A 84 7.75 -15.68 31.84
C SER A 84 7.96 -15.36 33.33
N TRP A 85 6.94 -15.57 34.16
CA TRP A 85 7.05 -15.39 35.61
C TRP A 85 7.84 -16.51 36.29
N ALA A 86 7.76 -17.74 35.79
CA ALA A 86 8.59 -18.84 36.27
C ALA A 86 10.09 -18.56 36.05
N ASP A 87 10.46 -18.00 34.89
CA ASP A 87 11.84 -17.57 34.60
C ASP A 87 12.31 -16.42 35.52
N LEU A 88 11.42 -15.48 35.85
CA LEU A 88 11.70 -14.40 36.80
C LEU A 88 11.92 -14.94 38.22
N PHE A 89 11.01 -15.80 38.70
CA PHE A 89 11.09 -16.38 40.04
C PHE A 89 12.33 -17.27 40.21
N TYR A 90 12.68 -18.06 39.18
CA TYR A 90 13.93 -18.82 39.17
C TYR A 90 15.16 -17.91 39.31
N SER A 91 15.16 -16.75 38.66
CA SER A 91 16.25 -15.77 38.76
C SER A 91 16.34 -15.15 40.16
N PHE A 92 15.21 -14.87 40.82
CA PHE A 92 15.16 -14.42 42.22
C PHE A 92 15.58 -15.51 43.22
N HIS A 93 15.17 -16.75 43.00
CA HIS A 93 15.57 -17.88 43.82
C HIS A 93 17.09 -18.10 43.78
N GLY A 94 17.70 -17.94 42.60
CA GLY A 94 19.16 -17.96 42.44
C GLY A 94 19.87 -16.85 43.22
N LEU A 95 19.30 -15.64 43.27
CA LEU A 95 19.83 -14.52 44.06
C LEU A 95 19.81 -14.81 45.56
N LEU A 96 18.71 -15.41 46.06
CA LEU A 96 18.58 -15.82 47.46
C LEU A 96 19.58 -16.92 47.87
N HIS A 97 20.02 -17.75 46.92
CA HIS A 97 21.02 -18.81 47.14
C HIS A 97 22.46 -18.36 46.84
N GLY A 98 22.70 -17.04 46.68
CA GLY A 98 24.05 -16.46 46.57
C GLY A 98 24.64 -16.46 45.16
N TRP A 99 23.85 -16.74 44.12
CA TRP A 99 24.29 -16.64 42.72
C TRP A 99 23.91 -15.24 42.26
N ALA A 100 24.85 -14.45 41.73
CA ALA A 100 24.58 -13.09 41.24
C ALA A 100 24.46 -13.11 39.69
N PRO A 101 23.30 -13.50 39.11
CA PRO A 101 23.11 -13.44 37.67
C PRO A 101 23.06 -11.98 37.20
N ALA A 102 23.48 -11.75 35.96
CA ALA A 102 23.45 -10.42 35.36
C ALA A 102 22.03 -9.79 35.39
N PRO A 103 21.91 -8.46 35.56
CA PRO A 103 20.63 -7.77 35.64
C PRO A 103 19.66 -8.07 34.48
N ILE A 104 20.18 -8.33 33.27
CA ILE A 104 19.37 -8.64 32.09
C ILE A 104 18.44 -9.84 32.29
N PHE A 105 18.84 -10.82 33.11
CA PHE A 105 18.04 -12.01 33.40
C PHE A 105 16.83 -11.73 34.29
N PHE A 106 16.77 -10.57 34.96
CA PHE A 106 15.60 -10.11 35.69
C PHE A 106 14.73 -9.20 34.83
N VAL A 107 15.36 -8.26 34.11
CA VAL A 107 14.65 -7.24 33.33
C VAL A 107 13.91 -7.86 32.15
N THR A 108 14.51 -8.82 31.44
CA THR A 108 13.89 -9.39 30.25
C THR A 108 12.63 -10.21 30.54
N PRO A 109 12.64 -11.19 31.47
CA PRO A 109 11.41 -11.90 31.83
C PRO A 109 10.34 -10.99 32.42
N LEU A 110 10.71 -9.91 33.11
CA LEU A 110 9.77 -8.89 33.58
C LEU A 110 9.10 -8.16 32.41
N VAL A 111 9.89 -7.62 31.47
CA VAL A 111 9.35 -6.89 30.30
C VAL A 111 8.48 -7.82 29.45
N VAL A 112 8.96 -9.02 29.15
CA VAL A 112 8.21 -10.03 28.38
C VAL A 112 6.96 -10.48 29.14
N GLY A 113 7.05 -10.68 30.46
CA GLY A 113 5.90 -11.03 31.30
C GLY A 113 4.83 -9.94 31.28
N VAL A 114 5.21 -8.66 31.42
CA VAL A 114 4.28 -7.53 31.33
C VAL A 114 3.67 -7.45 29.93
N THR A 115 4.44 -7.70 28.86
CA THR A 115 3.90 -7.65 27.49
C THR A 115 2.96 -8.82 27.18
N MET A 116 3.20 -10.01 27.73
CA MET A 116 2.29 -11.15 27.61
C MET A 116 0.98 -10.93 28.37
N LEU A 117 1.05 -10.31 29.56
CA LEU A 117 -0.15 -9.87 30.28
C LEU A 117 -0.92 -8.84 29.46
N LEU A 118 -0.23 -7.84 28.90
CA LEU A 118 -0.86 -6.83 28.07
C LEU A 118 -1.52 -7.46 26.83
N ALA A 119 -0.85 -8.41 26.16
CA ALA A 119 -1.39 -9.11 24.99
C ALA A 119 -2.63 -9.94 25.34
N THR A 120 -2.66 -10.63 26.50
CA THR A 120 -3.85 -11.35 26.96
C THR A 120 -5.02 -10.43 27.28
N LEU A 121 -4.76 -9.31 27.95
CA LEU A 121 -5.77 -8.27 28.21
C LEU A 121 -6.28 -7.67 26.90
N LEU A 122 -5.42 -7.49 25.91
CA LEU A 122 -5.82 -6.98 24.60
C LEU A 122 -6.73 -7.98 23.86
N ILE A 123 -6.43 -9.27 23.88
CA ILE A 123 -7.31 -10.34 23.34
C ILE A 123 -8.69 -10.26 23.99
N GLN A 124 -8.73 -10.08 25.31
CA GLN A 124 -9.99 -9.95 26.04
C GLN A 124 -10.76 -8.68 25.65
N TYR A 125 -10.05 -7.56 25.53
CA TYR A 125 -10.63 -6.27 25.19
C TYR A 125 -11.16 -6.23 23.74
N GLU A 126 -10.43 -6.80 22.79
CA GLU A 126 -10.86 -7.00 21.41
C GLU A 126 -12.14 -7.84 21.33
N ARG A 127 -12.23 -8.91 22.15
CA ARG A 127 -13.45 -9.73 22.24
C ARG A 127 -14.64 -8.91 22.75
N LEU A 128 -14.44 -8.09 23.78
CA LEU A 128 -15.49 -7.21 24.32
C LEU A 128 -15.94 -6.14 23.32
N ARG A 129 -15.04 -5.70 22.43
CA ARG A 129 -15.31 -4.69 21.40
C ARG A 129 -15.80 -5.25 20.07
N GLY A 130 -15.71 -6.56 19.86
CA GLY A 130 -16.30 -7.26 18.71
C GLY A 130 -15.35 -7.48 17.54
N VAL A 131 -14.03 -7.36 17.75
CA VAL A 131 -13.03 -7.51 16.70
C VAL A 131 -12.79 -8.99 16.40
N ARG A 132 -13.08 -9.42 15.17
CA ARG A 132 -12.99 -10.85 14.78
C ARG A 132 -11.56 -11.37 14.52
N SER A 133 -10.67 -10.48 14.13
CA SER A 133 -9.26 -10.77 13.82
C SER A 133 -8.47 -9.46 13.85
N SER A 134 -7.42 -9.44 14.67
CA SER A 134 -6.58 -8.29 14.96
C SER A 134 -5.27 -8.35 14.19
N GLY A 135 -5.03 -7.37 13.30
CA GLY A 135 -3.76 -7.28 12.59
C GLY A 135 -2.57 -7.05 13.51
N ILE A 136 -2.75 -6.23 14.57
CA ILE A 136 -1.66 -5.86 15.49
C ILE A 136 -1.15 -7.06 16.27
N LEU A 137 -2.04 -7.89 16.82
CA LEU A 137 -1.61 -9.11 17.51
C LEU A 137 -0.96 -10.11 16.54
N ILE A 138 -1.46 -10.26 15.31
CA ILE A 138 -0.83 -11.15 14.32
C ILE A 138 0.60 -10.69 14.00
N ILE A 139 0.81 -9.38 13.78
CA ILE A 139 2.15 -8.81 13.54
C ILE A 139 3.02 -9.00 14.78
N PHE A 140 2.49 -8.79 15.99
CA PHE A 140 3.20 -9.02 17.24
C PHE A 140 3.67 -10.47 17.38
N TRP A 141 2.77 -11.46 17.24
CA TRP A 141 3.13 -12.87 17.33
C TRP A 141 4.12 -13.28 16.23
N PHE A 142 3.98 -12.72 15.02
CA PHE A 142 4.90 -12.95 13.92
C PHE A 142 6.31 -12.41 14.22
N LEU A 143 6.40 -11.19 14.77
CA LEU A 143 7.67 -10.61 15.22
C LEU A 143 8.29 -11.43 16.36
N CYS A 144 7.50 -11.92 17.32
CA CYS A 144 7.99 -12.82 18.38
C CYS A 144 8.60 -14.11 17.80
N VAL A 145 7.97 -14.71 16.79
CA VAL A 145 8.52 -15.91 16.12
C VAL A 145 9.82 -15.57 15.40
N ILE A 146 9.85 -14.51 14.57
CA ILE A 146 11.05 -14.11 13.82
C ILE A 146 12.22 -13.83 14.76
N CYS A 147 12.00 -13.01 15.79
CA CYS A 147 13.05 -12.69 16.76
C CYS A 147 13.45 -13.92 17.59
N GLY A 148 12.54 -14.87 17.81
CA GLY A 148 12.78 -16.12 18.56
C GLY A 148 13.56 -17.19 17.79
N ILE A 149 13.60 -17.16 16.46
CA ILE A 149 14.35 -18.14 15.64
C ILE A 149 15.86 -18.06 15.93
N ILE A 150 16.40 -16.86 16.14
CA ILE A 150 17.84 -16.67 16.35
C ILE A 150 18.30 -17.28 17.70
N PRO A 151 17.68 -16.95 18.86
CA PRO A 151 18.00 -17.61 20.12
C PRO A 151 17.70 -19.12 20.11
N PHE A 152 16.68 -19.56 19.36
CA PHE A 152 16.39 -20.98 19.20
C PHE A 152 17.55 -21.75 18.58
N ARG A 153 18.13 -21.24 17.47
CA ARG A 153 19.31 -21.83 16.85
C ARG A 153 20.52 -21.81 17.79
N SER A 154 20.79 -20.67 18.43
CA SER A 154 21.95 -20.46 19.31
C SER A 154 21.95 -21.41 20.51
N LYS A 155 20.80 -21.59 21.18
CA LYS A 155 20.66 -22.51 22.32
C LYS A 155 20.87 -23.98 21.93
N ILE A 156 20.43 -24.39 20.74
CA ILE A 156 20.69 -25.75 20.23
C ILE A 156 22.18 -25.94 19.97
N LEU A 157 22.80 -24.97 19.28
CA LEU A 157 24.21 -25.08 18.89
C LEU A 157 25.13 -25.11 20.12
N SER A 158 24.85 -24.28 21.13
CA SER A 158 25.60 -24.28 22.39
C SER A 158 25.43 -25.58 23.19
N ALA A 159 24.21 -26.14 23.26
CA ALA A 159 23.98 -27.43 23.91
C ALA A 159 24.71 -28.59 23.22
N VAL A 160 24.76 -28.58 21.89
CA VAL A 160 25.51 -29.57 21.10
C VAL A 160 27.02 -29.41 21.30
N ALA A 161 27.52 -28.18 21.28
CA ALA A 161 28.96 -27.90 21.43
C ALA A 161 29.51 -28.28 22.82
N GLN A 162 28.72 -28.08 23.88
CA GLN A 162 29.15 -28.37 25.25
C GLN A 162 28.87 -29.83 25.68
N GLY A 163 28.10 -30.59 24.89
CA GLY A 163 27.72 -31.98 25.21
C GLY A 163 26.88 -32.13 26.48
N ARG A 164 26.53 -31.03 27.15
CA ARG A 164 25.75 -30.96 28.39
C ARG A 164 24.91 -29.68 28.38
N ILE A 165 23.71 -29.77 28.94
CA ILE A 165 22.81 -28.62 29.09
C ILE A 165 23.19 -27.92 30.40
N SER A 166 23.75 -26.71 30.32
CA SER A 166 24.25 -25.94 31.47
C SER A 166 23.11 -25.57 32.44
N ASP A 167 22.01 -25.01 31.90
CA ASP A 167 20.82 -24.64 32.66
C ASP A 167 19.57 -25.36 32.12
N PRO A 168 19.23 -26.56 32.62
CA PRO A 168 18.11 -27.36 32.10
C PRO A 168 16.75 -26.65 32.24
N PHE A 169 16.57 -25.86 33.29
CA PHE A 169 15.34 -25.09 33.52
C PHE A 169 15.14 -24.03 32.43
N ARG A 170 16.12 -23.12 32.23
CA ARG A 170 16.07 -22.03 31.23
C ARG A 170 16.08 -22.50 29.79
N PHE A 171 16.67 -23.67 29.55
CA PHE A 171 16.59 -24.34 28.25
C PHE A 171 15.13 -24.75 28.01
N SER A 172 14.55 -25.54 28.92
CA SER A 172 13.18 -26.06 28.80
C SER A 172 12.11 -24.97 28.73
N THR A 173 12.18 -23.95 29.58
CA THR A 173 11.21 -22.84 29.60
C THR A 173 11.20 -22.06 28.29
N PHE A 174 12.36 -21.86 27.66
CA PHE A 174 12.46 -21.19 26.38
C PHE A 174 11.81 -21.97 25.22
N TYR A 175 12.01 -23.30 25.13
CA TYR A 175 11.35 -24.09 24.08
C TYR A 175 9.85 -24.18 24.27
N ILE A 176 9.39 -24.29 25.53
CA ILE A 176 7.97 -24.23 25.87
C ILE A 176 7.40 -22.87 25.46
N TYR A 177 8.07 -21.77 25.82
CA TYR A 177 7.69 -20.42 25.43
C TYR A 177 7.62 -20.27 23.90
N PHE A 178 8.64 -20.71 23.16
CA PHE A 178 8.67 -20.62 21.69
C PHE A 178 7.55 -21.43 21.03
N ALA A 179 7.29 -22.66 21.52
CA ALA A 179 6.19 -23.49 21.04
C ALA A 179 4.82 -22.84 21.30
N LEU A 180 4.64 -22.25 22.49
CA LEU A 180 3.42 -21.52 22.84
C LEU A 180 3.23 -20.26 21.97
N VAL A 181 4.29 -19.48 21.71
CA VAL A 181 4.25 -18.33 20.79
C VAL A 181 3.87 -18.76 19.37
N LEU A 182 4.46 -19.84 18.87
CA LEU A 182 4.14 -20.39 17.54
C LEU A 182 2.68 -20.84 17.46
N SER A 183 2.18 -21.51 18.50
CA SER A 183 0.77 -21.89 18.58
C SER A 183 -0.15 -20.65 18.60
N SER A 184 0.19 -19.62 19.37
CA SER A 184 -0.55 -18.35 19.41
C SER A 184 -0.60 -17.65 18.05
N LEU A 185 0.49 -17.69 17.28
CA LEU A 185 0.51 -17.18 15.90
C LEU A 185 -0.48 -17.94 15.02
N ILE A 186 -0.41 -19.28 15.02
CA ILE A 186 -1.31 -20.14 14.22
C ILE A 186 -2.78 -19.89 14.59
N LEU A 187 -3.09 -19.82 15.89
CA LEU A 187 -4.45 -19.53 16.35
C LEU A 187 -4.94 -18.14 15.97
N SER A 188 -4.04 -17.16 15.90
CA SER A 188 -4.37 -15.78 15.51
C SER A 188 -4.73 -15.66 14.02
N CYS A 189 -4.27 -16.60 13.18
CA CYS A 189 -4.64 -16.68 11.76
C CYS A 189 -6.12 -17.08 11.56
N PHE A 190 -6.72 -17.79 12.51
CA PHE A 190 -8.12 -18.21 12.43
C PHE A 190 -9.07 -17.11 12.93
N ARG A 191 -10.15 -16.88 12.16
CA ARG A 191 -11.17 -15.87 12.50
C ARG A 191 -12.08 -16.34 13.63
N GLU A 192 -12.51 -15.38 14.44
CA GLU A 192 -13.56 -15.61 15.44
C GLU A 192 -14.97 -15.51 14.85
N LYS A 193 -15.93 -16.07 15.59
CA LYS A 193 -17.36 -16.01 15.26
C LYS A 193 -17.86 -14.55 15.33
N PRO A 194 -18.91 -14.20 14.58
CA PRO A 194 -19.49 -12.85 14.63
C PRO A 194 -19.94 -12.47 16.07
N PRO A 195 -19.94 -11.16 16.41
CA PRO A 195 -20.43 -10.70 17.70
C PRO A 195 -21.92 -11.01 17.87
N PHE A 196 -22.34 -11.22 19.12
CA PHE A 196 -23.70 -11.70 19.45
C PHE A 196 -24.79 -10.71 19.01
N PHE A 197 -24.51 -9.41 19.16
CA PHE A 197 -25.40 -8.32 18.76
C PHE A 197 -25.07 -7.75 17.37
N SER A 198 -24.49 -8.55 16.47
CA SER A 198 -24.36 -8.12 15.09
C SER A 198 -25.76 -7.87 14.53
N PRO A 199 -26.06 -6.68 13.96
CA PRO A 199 -27.31 -6.51 13.23
C PRO A 199 -27.38 -7.64 12.21
N LYS A 200 -28.48 -8.39 12.22
CA LYS A 200 -28.73 -9.42 11.21
C LYS A 200 -28.65 -8.68 9.87
N ASN A 201 -27.64 -8.99 9.06
CA ASN A 201 -27.56 -8.41 7.73
C ASN A 201 -28.84 -8.84 7.02
N VAL A 202 -29.65 -7.85 6.63
CA VAL A 202 -30.92 -8.07 5.92
C VAL A 202 -30.63 -8.65 4.53
N ASP A 203 -29.41 -8.39 4.03
CA ASP A 203 -28.96 -8.81 2.71
C ASP A 203 -28.74 -10.34 2.64
N PRO A 204 -29.26 -11.01 1.59
CA PRO A 204 -29.17 -12.46 1.44
C PRO A 204 -27.73 -12.96 1.21
N ASN A 205 -26.84 -12.13 0.66
CA ASN A 205 -25.44 -12.48 0.37
C ASN A 205 -24.48 -11.31 0.70
N PRO A 206 -24.06 -11.14 1.98
CA PRO A 206 -23.21 -10.03 2.40
C PRO A 206 -21.75 -10.20 1.96
N CYS A 207 -21.04 -9.08 1.77
CA CYS A 207 -19.62 -9.10 1.44
C CYS A 207 -18.77 -9.88 2.48
N PRO A 208 -17.98 -10.88 2.05
CA PRO A 208 -17.15 -11.67 2.96
C PRO A 208 -15.91 -10.93 3.44
N GLU A 209 -15.50 -9.84 2.78
CA GLU A 209 -14.35 -9.01 3.17
C GLU A 209 -14.50 -8.46 4.60
N ALA A 210 -15.67 -7.92 4.94
CA ALA A 210 -15.95 -7.38 6.28
C ALA A 210 -15.82 -8.45 7.38
N GLY A 211 -16.11 -9.71 7.04
CA GLY A 211 -15.99 -10.86 7.94
C GLY A 211 -14.68 -11.63 7.80
N ALA A 212 -13.77 -11.23 6.92
CA ALA A 212 -12.52 -11.92 6.66
C ALA A 212 -11.48 -11.65 7.76
N GLY A 213 -10.66 -12.65 8.05
CA GLY A 213 -9.49 -12.49 8.94
C GLY A 213 -8.46 -11.53 8.34
N PHE A 214 -7.58 -10.99 9.16
CA PHE A 214 -6.56 -10.03 8.71
C PHE A 214 -5.71 -10.57 7.55
N LEU A 215 -5.18 -11.78 7.67
CA LEU A 215 -4.39 -12.42 6.60
C LEU A 215 -5.20 -12.60 5.32
N SER A 216 -6.47 -13.01 5.44
CA SER A 216 -7.36 -13.17 4.28
C SER A 216 -7.67 -11.85 3.59
N ARG A 217 -7.72 -10.72 4.32
CA ARG A 217 -7.84 -9.39 3.73
C ARG A 217 -6.53 -8.96 3.05
N LEU A 218 -5.40 -9.23 3.69
CA LEU A 218 -4.06 -8.89 3.18
C LEU A 218 -3.74 -9.64 1.87
N THR A 219 -4.12 -10.92 1.75
CA THR A 219 -3.85 -11.75 0.57
C THR A 219 -5.05 -11.90 -0.38
N PHE A 220 -6.15 -11.19 -0.11
CA PHE A 220 -7.41 -11.28 -0.88
C PHE A 220 -8.01 -12.69 -0.97
N TRP A 221 -7.70 -13.58 -0.03
CA TRP A 221 -8.19 -14.97 -0.03
C TRP A 221 -9.72 -15.10 0.03
N TRP A 222 -10.42 -14.07 0.51
CA TRP A 222 -11.89 -14.06 0.56
C TRP A 222 -12.51 -14.05 -0.84
N PHE A 223 -11.80 -13.53 -1.84
CA PHE A 223 -12.25 -13.48 -3.24
C PHE A 223 -12.16 -14.84 -3.96
N THR A 224 -11.28 -15.74 -3.51
CA THR A 224 -10.98 -17.02 -4.16
C THR A 224 -12.23 -17.87 -4.43
N LYS A 225 -13.21 -17.85 -3.52
CA LYS A 225 -14.47 -18.60 -3.70
C LYS A 225 -15.27 -18.11 -4.91
N LEU A 226 -15.35 -16.79 -5.11
CA LEU A 226 -16.07 -16.21 -6.25
C LEU A 226 -15.30 -16.43 -7.55
N ALA A 227 -13.97 -16.35 -7.52
CA ALA A 227 -13.13 -16.65 -8.67
C ALA A 227 -13.32 -18.11 -9.15
N ILE A 228 -13.35 -19.07 -8.23
CA ILE A 228 -13.61 -20.48 -8.55
C ILE A 228 -15.04 -20.67 -9.09
N LEU A 229 -16.02 -19.97 -8.53
CA LEU A 229 -17.40 -20.00 -9.03
C LEU A 229 -17.47 -19.48 -10.48
N GLY A 230 -16.81 -18.36 -10.76
CA GLY A 230 -16.71 -17.77 -12.10
C GLY A 230 -15.93 -18.63 -13.12
N TYR A 231 -15.00 -19.45 -12.65
CA TYR A 231 -14.35 -20.47 -13.49
C TYR A 231 -15.28 -21.63 -13.83
N ARG A 232 -16.15 -22.04 -12.89
CA ARG A 232 -17.08 -23.16 -13.09
C ARG A 232 -18.31 -22.78 -13.91
N ARG A 233 -18.81 -21.54 -13.79
CA ARG A 233 -19.95 -21.02 -14.53
C ARG A 233 -19.85 -19.51 -14.71
N PRO A 234 -20.45 -18.93 -15.77
CA PRO A 234 -20.56 -17.48 -15.88
C PRO A 234 -21.29 -16.91 -14.66
N LEU A 235 -20.75 -15.84 -14.08
CA LEU A 235 -21.33 -15.19 -12.91
C LEU A 235 -22.59 -14.42 -13.31
N GLU A 236 -23.60 -14.52 -12.46
CA GLU A 236 -24.84 -13.74 -12.57
C GLU A 236 -24.94 -12.71 -11.43
N GLU A 237 -25.83 -11.73 -11.55
CA GLU A 237 -26.00 -10.66 -10.53
C GLU A 237 -26.30 -11.23 -9.13
N ARG A 238 -27.07 -12.31 -9.04
CA ARG A 238 -27.38 -13.01 -7.78
C ARG A 238 -26.17 -13.63 -7.08
N ASP A 239 -25.09 -13.91 -7.81
CA ASP A 239 -23.86 -14.49 -7.26
C ASP A 239 -22.95 -13.42 -6.63
N LEU A 240 -23.21 -12.13 -6.94
CA LEU A 240 -22.44 -11.02 -6.41
C LEU A 240 -22.83 -10.72 -4.95
N TRP A 241 -21.86 -10.18 -4.21
CA TRP A 241 -22.08 -9.78 -2.84
C TRP A 241 -22.70 -8.39 -2.76
N ALA A 242 -23.56 -8.19 -1.77
CA ALA A 242 -23.99 -6.86 -1.38
C ALA A 242 -22.79 -6.03 -0.89
N LEU A 243 -22.77 -4.74 -1.25
CA LEU A 243 -21.71 -3.80 -0.89
C LEU A 243 -21.64 -3.58 0.63
N ASN A 244 -20.44 -3.24 1.11
CA ASN A 244 -20.28 -2.79 2.49
C ASN A 244 -21.05 -1.47 2.70
N LYS A 245 -21.57 -1.25 3.91
CA LYS A 245 -22.31 -0.01 4.26
C LYS A 245 -21.51 1.26 3.98
N GLU A 246 -20.19 1.22 4.14
CA GLU A 246 -19.29 2.35 3.89
C GLU A 246 -19.16 2.71 2.40
N ASP A 247 -19.40 1.74 1.52
CA ASP A 247 -19.29 1.88 0.06
C ASP A 247 -20.65 2.09 -0.61
N CYS A 248 -21.75 2.03 0.16
CA CYS A 248 -23.08 2.35 -0.32
C CYS A 248 -23.19 3.83 -0.71
N SER A 249 -23.84 4.09 -1.85
CA SER A 249 -24.06 5.44 -2.39
C SER A 249 -24.71 6.38 -1.37
N GLN A 250 -25.65 5.88 -0.56
CA GLN A 250 -26.30 6.67 0.48
C GLN A 250 -25.29 7.29 1.45
N MET A 251 -24.37 6.49 1.99
CA MET A 251 -23.37 6.96 2.96
C MET A 251 -22.33 7.86 2.29
N VAL A 252 -21.85 7.47 1.11
CA VAL A 252 -20.83 8.21 0.35
C VAL A 252 -21.34 9.60 -0.04
N VAL A 253 -22.57 9.67 -0.58
CA VAL A 253 -23.20 10.92 -1.04
C VAL A 253 -23.58 11.81 0.14
N GLN A 254 -24.08 11.24 1.24
CA GLN A 254 -24.38 12.01 2.45
C GLN A 254 -23.13 12.71 3.00
N ARG A 255 -22.02 11.97 3.19
CA ARG A 255 -20.76 12.55 3.68
C ARG A 255 -20.24 13.65 2.76
N LEU A 256 -20.30 13.44 1.44
CA LEU A 256 -19.86 14.44 0.47
C LEU A 256 -20.73 15.71 0.50
N LEU A 257 -22.05 15.55 0.66
CA LEU A 257 -22.97 16.69 0.78
C LEU A 257 -22.77 17.48 2.07
N GLU A 258 -22.46 16.82 3.18
CA GLU A 258 -22.13 17.46 4.45
C GLU A 258 -20.88 18.33 4.33
N GLU A 259 -19.79 17.79 3.77
CA GLU A 259 -18.56 18.56 3.53
C GLU A 259 -18.75 19.66 2.48
N TRP A 260 -19.59 19.43 1.46
CA TRP A 260 -19.95 20.47 0.50
C TRP A 260 -20.68 21.64 1.15
N LYS A 261 -21.66 21.36 2.03
CA LYS A 261 -22.37 22.40 2.79
C LYS A 261 -21.41 23.20 3.68
N LYS A 262 -20.50 22.54 4.40
CA LYS A 262 -19.47 23.22 5.19
C LYS A 262 -18.61 24.16 4.35
N GLN A 263 -18.22 23.75 3.14
CA GLN A 263 -17.47 24.62 2.23
C GLN A 263 -18.30 25.82 1.74
N GLN A 264 -19.59 25.62 1.46
CA GLN A 264 -20.50 26.71 1.08
C GLN A 264 -20.68 27.73 2.23
N GLU A 265 -20.87 27.23 3.46
CA GLU A 265 -20.99 28.07 4.66
C GLU A 265 -19.71 28.88 4.93
N GLN A 266 -18.54 28.24 4.81
CA GLN A 266 -17.24 28.91 4.95
C GLN A 266 -17.05 30.02 3.90
N ALA A 267 -17.42 29.76 2.64
CA ALA A 267 -17.35 30.75 1.58
C ALA A 267 -18.30 31.94 1.85
N ALA A 268 -19.53 31.66 2.30
CA ALA A 268 -20.50 32.69 2.67
C ALA A 268 -20.05 33.54 3.87
N GLN A 269 -19.46 32.91 4.90
CA GLN A 269 -18.90 33.61 6.06
C GLN A 269 -17.74 34.53 5.66
N HIS A 270 -16.86 34.08 4.76
CA HIS A 270 -15.78 34.92 4.24
C HIS A 270 -16.31 36.12 3.46
N GLN A 271 -17.33 35.93 2.61
CA GLN A 271 -17.98 37.03 1.89
C GLN A 271 -18.67 38.02 2.86
N ALA A 272 -19.32 37.53 3.91
CA ALA A 272 -19.93 38.37 4.93
C ALA A 272 -18.89 39.14 5.78
N ALA A 273 -17.76 38.51 6.11
CA ALA A 273 -16.66 39.14 6.84
C ALA A 273 -15.93 40.20 5.99
N GLU A 274 -15.77 39.96 4.68
CA GLU A 274 -15.25 40.96 3.73
C GLU A 274 -16.22 42.14 3.57
N ALA A 275 -17.54 41.89 3.58
CA ALA A 275 -18.55 42.95 3.56
C ALA A 275 -18.60 43.77 4.87
N SER A 276 -18.21 43.17 6.01
CA SER A 276 -18.20 43.80 7.33
C SER A 276 -16.83 44.40 7.73
N GLY A 277 -15.77 44.17 6.94
CA GLY A 277 -14.41 44.66 7.16
C GLY A 277 -14.23 46.12 6.74
N LYS A 278 -14.16 47.01 7.73
CA LYS A 278 -13.83 48.45 7.70
C LYS A 278 -13.16 49.00 6.42
N ARG A 279 -13.83 49.96 5.76
CA ARG A 279 -13.18 51.06 5.03
C ARG A 279 -12.52 52.01 6.05
N PRO A 280 -11.19 52.21 6.08
CA PRO A 280 -10.64 53.52 6.37
C PRO A 280 -10.48 54.27 5.04
N SER A 281 -11.10 55.43 4.99
CA SER A 281 -10.95 56.47 3.99
C SER A 281 -9.48 56.78 3.65
N SER A 282 -9.09 56.64 2.38
CA SER A 282 -8.32 57.67 1.68
C SER A 282 -8.53 57.52 0.17
N GLU A 283 -8.93 58.59 -0.51
CA GLU A 283 -9.36 58.62 -1.91
C GLU A 283 -8.20 58.52 -2.93
N GLY A 284 -7.00 58.10 -2.51
CA GLY A 284 -5.80 58.08 -3.36
C GLY A 284 -5.46 56.74 -4.04
N GLU A 285 -6.11 55.63 -3.70
CA GLU A 285 -5.63 54.28 -4.07
C GLU A 285 -6.66 53.44 -4.86
N VAL A 286 -7.58 54.11 -5.57
CA VAL A 286 -8.65 53.46 -6.34
C VAL A 286 -8.17 52.90 -7.69
N LEU A 287 -6.93 53.18 -8.12
CA LEU A 287 -6.45 52.82 -9.47
C LEU A 287 -5.51 51.61 -9.57
N LEU A 288 -4.98 51.06 -8.45
CA LEU A 288 -3.98 49.96 -8.51
C LEU A 288 -4.20 48.78 -7.53
N GLY A 289 -5.37 48.70 -6.88
CA GLY A 289 -5.72 47.55 -6.06
C GLY A 289 -6.51 46.50 -6.84
N LYS A 290 -5.88 45.36 -7.20
CA LYS A 290 -6.61 44.14 -7.61
C LYS A 290 -7.69 43.86 -6.56
N ARG A 291 -8.98 43.97 -6.93
CA ARG A 291 -10.10 43.51 -6.09
C ARG A 291 -9.77 42.10 -5.56
N PRO A 292 -9.84 41.83 -4.25
CA PRO A 292 -9.68 40.48 -3.74
C PRO A 292 -10.78 39.61 -4.38
N ARG A 293 -10.37 38.54 -5.07
CA ARG A 293 -11.32 37.58 -5.66
C ARG A 293 -12.09 36.92 -4.51
N THR A 294 -13.41 37.13 -4.48
CA THR A 294 -14.34 36.37 -3.63
C THR A 294 -14.05 34.88 -3.81
N ARG A 295 -13.67 34.19 -2.73
CA ARG A 295 -13.39 32.74 -2.78
C ARG A 295 -14.68 31.99 -3.07
N GLU A 296 -14.82 31.50 -4.30
CA GLU A 296 -15.90 30.58 -4.66
C GLU A 296 -15.73 29.25 -3.91
N PRO A 297 -16.83 28.62 -3.44
CA PRO A 297 -16.76 27.32 -2.80
C PRO A 297 -16.25 26.28 -3.80
N SER A 298 -15.20 25.55 -3.42
CA SER A 298 -14.53 24.60 -4.33
C SER A 298 -14.99 23.17 -4.06
N PHE A 299 -15.66 22.57 -5.05
CA PHE A 299 -16.16 21.19 -4.93
C PHE A 299 -15.03 20.18 -4.79
N LEU A 300 -13.91 20.39 -5.48
CA LEU A 300 -12.71 19.55 -5.37
C LEU A 300 -12.15 19.51 -3.95
N ARG A 301 -12.23 20.63 -3.21
CA ARG A 301 -11.77 20.69 -1.82
C ARG A 301 -12.71 19.91 -0.91
N ALA A 302 -14.03 20.02 -1.10
CA ALA A 302 -15.00 19.20 -0.37
C ALA A 302 -14.79 17.70 -0.65
N LEU A 303 -14.55 17.33 -1.92
CA LEU A 303 -14.27 15.96 -2.34
C LEU A 303 -13.01 15.41 -1.66
N MET A 304 -11.90 16.16 -1.72
CA MET A 304 -10.64 15.75 -1.10
C MET A 304 -10.75 15.70 0.43
N ALA A 305 -11.47 16.63 1.06
CA ALA A 305 -11.69 16.63 2.52
C ALA A 305 -12.52 15.41 2.97
N THR A 306 -13.56 15.04 2.21
CA THR A 306 -14.44 13.89 2.52
C THR A 306 -13.65 12.58 2.59
N PHE A 307 -12.67 12.40 1.69
CA PHE A 307 -11.91 11.16 1.56
C PHE A 307 -10.45 11.28 2.01
N ALA A 308 -10.08 12.38 2.68
CA ALA A 308 -8.70 12.70 3.04
C ALA A 308 -8.02 11.59 3.86
N SER A 309 -8.73 10.97 4.81
CA SER A 309 -8.19 9.90 5.65
C SER A 309 -7.79 8.66 4.85
N SER A 310 -8.62 8.26 3.88
CA SER A 310 -8.34 7.14 2.97
C SER A 310 -7.23 7.49 1.98
N PHE A 311 -7.19 8.73 1.51
CA PHE A 311 -6.13 9.21 0.61
C PHE A 311 -4.76 9.26 1.31
N LEU A 312 -4.70 9.75 2.54
CA LEU A 312 -3.49 9.77 3.35
C LEU A 312 -2.96 8.36 3.60
N LEU A 313 -3.83 7.41 3.92
CA LEU A 313 -3.44 6.00 4.05
C LEU A 313 -2.81 5.47 2.76
N SER A 314 -3.41 5.79 1.60
CA SER A 314 -2.86 5.40 0.30
C SER A 314 -1.49 6.03 0.03
N ILE A 315 -1.27 7.29 0.41
CA ILE A 315 0.03 7.96 0.27
C ILE A 315 1.08 7.27 1.14
N CYS A 316 0.77 6.96 2.40
CA CYS A 316 1.67 6.27 3.30
C CYS A 316 2.06 4.87 2.78
N LEU A 317 1.09 4.08 2.30
CA LEU A 317 1.36 2.77 1.71
C LEU A 317 2.24 2.87 0.47
N LYS A 318 1.98 3.86 -0.39
CA LYS A 318 2.79 4.10 -1.59
C LYS A 318 4.23 4.48 -1.25
N LEU A 319 4.41 5.36 -0.26
CA LEU A 319 5.72 5.80 0.20
C LEU A 319 6.55 4.61 0.72
N ILE A 320 5.95 3.76 1.55
CA ILE A 320 6.62 2.56 2.07
C ILE A 320 7.00 1.62 0.93
N GLN A 321 6.10 1.40 -0.03
CA GLN A 321 6.36 0.56 -1.20
C GLN A 321 7.51 1.09 -2.05
N ASP A 322 7.56 2.41 -2.28
CA ASP A 322 8.63 3.05 -3.05
C ASP A 322 9.98 2.87 -2.37
N LEU A 323 10.07 3.12 -1.06
CA LEU A 323 11.30 2.90 -0.30
C LEU A 323 11.74 1.43 -0.34
N LEU A 324 10.81 0.48 -0.17
CA LEU A 324 11.12 -0.95 -0.22
C LEU A 324 11.63 -1.40 -1.60
N SER A 325 11.17 -0.78 -2.68
CA SER A 325 11.58 -1.13 -4.05
C SER A 325 13.08 -0.88 -4.31
N PHE A 326 13.68 0.06 -3.57
CA PHE A 326 15.12 0.35 -3.66
C PHE A 326 15.98 -0.50 -2.73
N VAL A 327 15.41 -1.19 -1.74
CA VAL A 327 16.16 -2.08 -0.85
C VAL A 327 16.68 -3.30 -1.61
N ASN A 328 15.89 -3.86 -2.53
CA ASN A 328 16.27 -5.05 -3.31
C ASN A 328 17.54 -4.86 -4.17
N PRO A 329 17.69 -3.78 -4.97
CA PRO A 329 18.94 -3.49 -5.68
C PRO A 329 20.17 -3.37 -4.77
N GLN A 330 20.01 -2.79 -3.57
CA GLN A 330 21.11 -2.65 -2.60
C GLN A 330 21.52 -4.02 -2.04
N LEU A 331 20.55 -4.85 -1.67
CA LEU A 331 20.81 -6.23 -1.24
C LEU A 331 21.49 -7.05 -2.34
N LEU A 332 21.09 -6.86 -3.60
CA LEU A 332 21.74 -7.51 -4.73
C LEU A 332 23.20 -7.06 -4.89
N SER A 333 23.50 -5.77 -4.70
CA SER A 333 24.89 -5.27 -4.72
C SER A 333 25.74 -5.93 -3.62
N ILE A 334 25.20 -6.06 -2.41
CA ILE A 334 25.85 -6.74 -1.29
C ILE A 334 26.08 -8.23 -1.63
N LEU A 335 25.10 -8.88 -2.24
CA LEU A 335 25.21 -10.28 -2.65
C LEU A 335 26.30 -10.48 -3.73
N ILE A 336 26.41 -9.58 -4.70
CA ILE A 336 27.46 -9.63 -5.73
C ILE A 336 28.84 -9.44 -5.09
N ARG A 337 28.98 -8.49 -4.16
CA ARG A 337 30.23 -8.29 -3.40
C ARG A 337 30.60 -9.52 -2.57
N PHE A 338 29.60 -10.19 -2.00
CA PHE A 338 29.80 -11.46 -1.28
C PHE A 338 30.34 -12.56 -2.22
N ILE A 339 29.73 -12.74 -3.39
CA ILE A 339 30.15 -13.76 -4.38
C ILE A 339 31.58 -13.48 -4.89
N SER A 340 31.98 -12.21 -4.99
CA SER A 340 33.33 -11.82 -5.43
C SER A 340 34.44 -12.10 -4.39
N ASN A 341 34.08 -12.29 -3.12
CA ASN A 341 35.05 -12.46 -2.03
C ASN A 341 35.12 -13.95 -1.61
N PRO A 342 36.16 -14.70 -2.02
CA PRO A 342 36.25 -16.13 -1.72
C PRO A 342 36.47 -16.45 -0.23
N ALA A 343 36.89 -15.46 0.57
CA ALA A 343 37.09 -15.59 2.01
C ALA A 343 35.82 -15.29 2.84
N ALA A 344 34.71 -14.91 2.20
CA ALA A 344 33.49 -14.55 2.92
C ALA A 344 32.69 -15.80 3.34
N PRO A 345 32.12 -15.81 4.56
CA PRO A 345 31.48 -17.01 5.10
C PRO A 345 30.07 -17.24 4.49
N THR A 346 29.73 -18.51 4.21
CA THR A 346 28.55 -18.90 3.41
C THR A 346 27.20 -18.45 3.98
N TRP A 347 27.08 -18.39 5.30
CA TRP A 347 25.86 -17.97 6.00
C TRP A 347 25.45 -16.53 5.64
N TRP A 348 26.41 -15.66 5.33
CA TRP A 348 26.14 -14.27 4.97
C TRP A 348 25.36 -14.18 3.65
N GLY A 349 25.73 -15.02 2.67
CA GLY A 349 25.01 -15.14 1.41
C GLY A 349 23.56 -15.61 1.60
N PHE A 350 23.34 -16.65 2.43
CA PHE A 350 21.98 -17.13 2.74
C PHE A 350 21.13 -16.08 3.46
N LEU A 351 21.73 -15.31 4.38
CA LEU A 351 21.04 -14.22 5.08
C LEU A 351 20.60 -13.13 4.11
N VAL A 352 21.49 -12.67 3.23
CA VAL A 352 21.18 -11.64 2.23
C VAL A 352 20.09 -12.14 1.27
N ALA A 353 20.17 -13.39 0.80
CA ALA A 353 19.14 -13.99 -0.05
C ALA A 353 17.77 -14.09 0.66
N GLY A 354 17.76 -14.47 1.94
CA GLY A 354 16.54 -14.48 2.76
C GLY A 354 15.93 -13.09 2.93
N LEU A 355 16.76 -12.06 3.16
CA LEU A 355 16.30 -10.68 3.23
C LEU A 355 15.70 -10.19 1.90
N MET A 356 16.31 -10.55 0.77
CA MET A 356 15.77 -10.24 -0.56
C MET A 356 14.39 -10.87 -0.77
N PHE A 357 14.21 -12.12 -0.37
CA PHE A 357 12.91 -12.80 -0.45
C PHE A 357 11.85 -12.09 0.40
N VAL A 358 12.15 -11.83 1.68
CA VAL A 358 11.22 -11.14 2.59
C VAL A 358 10.88 -9.74 2.09
N CYS A 359 11.88 -8.98 1.63
CA CYS A 359 11.69 -7.65 1.06
C CYS A 359 10.76 -7.71 -0.17
N SER A 360 10.96 -8.67 -1.07
CA SER A 360 10.13 -8.83 -2.27
C SER A 360 8.68 -9.21 -1.95
N VAL A 361 8.46 -10.08 -0.96
CA VAL A 361 7.11 -10.43 -0.50
C VAL A 361 6.42 -9.21 0.12
N MET A 362 7.09 -8.49 1.03
CA MET A 362 6.54 -7.27 1.64
C MET A 362 6.24 -6.19 0.60
N GLN A 363 7.15 -5.96 -0.34
CA GLN A 363 6.95 -5.01 -1.44
C GLN A 363 5.68 -5.37 -2.24
N THR A 364 5.50 -6.65 -2.56
CA THR A 364 4.34 -7.13 -3.33
C THR A 364 3.03 -6.95 -2.57
N LEU A 365 3.00 -7.31 -1.29
CA LEU A 365 1.80 -7.17 -0.45
C LEU A 365 1.38 -5.71 -0.29
N ILE A 366 2.33 -4.82 0.00
CA ILE A 366 2.06 -3.39 0.18
C ILE A 366 1.60 -2.76 -1.14
N LEU A 367 2.20 -3.14 -2.27
CA LEU A 367 1.79 -2.64 -3.59
C LEU A 367 0.35 -2.99 -3.93
N HIS A 368 -0.07 -4.25 -3.70
CA HIS A 368 -1.44 -4.67 -3.97
C HIS A 368 -2.43 -4.05 -3.00
N GLN A 369 -2.06 -3.89 -1.72
CA GLN A 369 -2.90 -3.18 -0.75
C GLN A 369 -3.07 -1.70 -1.12
N TYR A 370 -2.01 -1.06 -1.61
CA TYR A 370 -2.08 0.29 -2.18
C TYR A 370 -3.07 0.35 -3.36
N TYR A 371 -2.94 -0.56 -4.33
CA TYR A 371 -3.84 -0.61 -5.50
C TYR A 371 -5.30 -0.82 -5.08
N HIS A 372 -5.55 -1.72 -4.13
CA HIS A 372 -6.91 -1.91 -3.61
C HIS A 372 -7.46 -0.62 -2.98
N CYS A 373 -6.69 0.05 -2.14
CA CYS A 373 -7.12 1.29 -1.47
C CYS A 373 -7.42 2.43 -2.47
N ILE A 374 -6.53 2.66 -3.44
CA ILE A 374 -6.66 3.74 -4.42
C ILE A 374 -7.83 3.50 -5.38
N PHE A 375 -8.08 2.25 -5.81
CA PHE A 375 -9.20 1.92 -6.68
C PHE A 375 -10.55 1.97 -5.96
N VAL A 376 -10.64 1.48 -4.72
CA VAL A 376 -11.86 1.62 -3.90
C VAL A 376 -12.18 3.10 -3.67
N MET A 377 -11.17 3.93 -3.40
CA MET A 377 -11.36 5.37 -3.29
C MET A 377 -11.82 5.99 -4.63
N GLY A 378 -11.25 5.58 -5.78
CA GLY A 378 -11.71 6.01 -7.09
C GLY A 378 -13.20 5.68 -7.35
N LEU A 379 -13.65 4.50 -6.92
CA LEU A 379 -15.06 4.10 -6.97
C LEU A 379 -15.94 4.97 -6.07
N ARG A 380 -15.48 5.29 -4.86
CA ARG A 380 -16.18 6.20 -3.93
C ARG A 380 -16.29 7.61 -4.52
N PHE A 381 -15.26 8.11 -5.19
CA PHE A 381 -15.28 9.40 -5.90
C PHE A 381 -16.36 9.40 -6.97
N ARG A 382 -16.33 8.40 -7.87
CA ARG A 382 -17.32 8.26 -8.94
C ARG A 382 -18.75 8.20 -8.38
N THR A 383 -18.97 7.37 -7.37
CA THR A 383 -20.29 7.19 -6.74
C THR A 383 -20.78 8.49 -6.08
N GLY A 384 -19.91 9.19 -5.36
CA GLY A 384 -20.22 10.47 -4.73
C GLY A 384 -20.59 11.54 -5.74
N ILE A 385 -19.79 11.68 -6.81
CA ILE A 385 -20.01 12.66 -7.89
C ILE A 385 -21.36 12.38 -8.57
N ILE A 386 -21.61 11.14 -9.00
CA ILE A 386 -22.87 10.76 -9.66
C ILE A 386 -24.07 11.07 -8.76
N GLY A 387 -24.01 10.69 -7.47
CA GLY A 387 -25.12 10.92 -6.55
C GLY A 387 -25.39 12.40 -6.25
N VAL A 388 -24.35 13.24 -6.18
CA VAL A 388 -24.51 14.70 -6.02
C VAL A 388 -25.10 15.33 -7.29
N ILE A 389 -24.59 14.98 -8.47
CA ILE A 389 -25.12 15.47 -9.75
C ILE A 389 -26.59 15.04 -9.89
N TYR A 390 -26.93 13.81 -9.54
CA TYR A 390 -28.30 13.29 -9.63
C TYR A 390 -29.25 14.07 -8.72
N ARG A 391 -28.88 14.28 -7.45
CA ARG A 391 -29.68 15.11 -6.53
C ARG A 391 -29.83 16.54 -7.03
N LYS A 392 -28.77 17.13 -7.59
CA LYS A 392 -28.82 18.49 -8.13
C LYS A 392 -29.72 18.58 -9.38
N ALA A 393 -29.68 17.56 -10.24
CA ALA A 393 -30.50 17.44 -11.45
C ALA A 393 -32.02 17.38 -11.16
N LEU A 394 -32.41 16.97 -9.95
CA LEU A 394 -33.81 16.94 -9.52
C LEU A 394 -34.32 18.29 -9.00
N VAL A 395 -33.43 19.22 -8.59
CA VAL A 395 -33.79 20.48 -7.92
C VAL A 395 -33.44 21.73 -8.76
N ILE A 396 -32.74 21.53 -9.88
CA ILE A 396 -32.39 22.57 -10.86
C ILE A 396 -33.64 23.22 -11.50
N THR A 397 -33.62 24.55 -11.62
CA THR A 397 -34.67 25.37 -12.23
C THR A 397 -34.74 25.19 -13.75
N ASN A 398 -35.91 25.43 -14.35
CA ASN A 398 -36.11 25.29 -15.80
C ASN A 398 -35.24 26.24 -16.63
N SER A 399 -34.82 27.39 -16.09
CA SER A 399 -33.89 28.31 -16.77
C SER A 399 -32.54 27.63 -17.03
N VAL A 400 -31.96 26.98 -16.02
CA VAL A 400 -30.67 26.30 -16.15
C VAL A 400 -30.82 24.99 -16.93
N LYS A 401 -31.99 24.31 -16.91
CA LYS A 401 -32.25 23.15 -17.78
C LYS A 401 -32.31 23.50 -19.27
N ARG A 402 -32.54 24.77 -19.63
CA ARG A 402 -32.44 25.25 -21.02
C ARG A 402 -30.99 25.46 -21.44
N GLU A 403 -30.12 25.83 -20.50
CA GLU A 403 -28.68 26.02 -20.75
C GLU A 403 -27.91 24.70 -20.70
N SER A 404 -28.23 23.80 -19.77
CA SER A 404 -27.63 22.47 -19.64
C SER A 404 -28.61 21.40 -20.05
N THR A 405 -28.38 20.78 -21.22
CA THR A 405 -29.27 19.75 -21.75
C THR A 405 -29.27 18.49 -20.89
N VAL A 406 -30.35 17.69 -20.94
CA VAL A 406 -30.41 16.39 -20.24
C VAL A 406 -29.26 15.48 -20.71
N GLY A 407 -28.88 15.55 -21.98
CA GLY A 407 -27.76 14.81 -22.54
C GLY A 407 -26.42 15.18 -21.91
N GLU A 408 -26.17 16.48 -21.69
CA GLU A 408 -24.96 16.95 -21.00
C GLU A 408 -24.90 16.47 -19.54
N ILE A 409 -26.02 16.49 -18.83
CA ILE A 409 -26.08 15.98 -17.44
C ILE A 409 -25.76 14.48 -17.40
N VAL A 410 -26.29 13.69 -18.34
CA VAL A 410 -25.97 12.26 -18.45
C VAL A 410 -24.51 12.04 -18.84
N ASN A 411 -23.94 12.90 -19.69
CA ASN A 411 -22.53 12.85 -20.04
C ASN A 411 -21.64 13.11 -18.81
N LEU A 412 -21.98 14.11 -17.98
CA LEU A 412 -21.28 14.40 -16.72
C LEU A 412 -21.30 13.19 -15.76
N MET A 413 -22.42 12.46 -15.68
CA MET A 413 -22.53 11.28 -14.81
C MET A 413 -21.79 10.04 -15.34
N SER A 414 -21.67 9.89 -16.66
CA SER A 414 -21.15 8.68 -17.29
C SER A 414 -19.69 8.79 -17.72
N VAL A 415 -19.32 9.88 -18.40
CA VAL A 415 -17.98 10.11 -18.95
C VAL A 415 -17.11 10.85 -17.95
N ASP A 416 -17.53 12.03 -17.49
CA ASP A 416 -16.69 12.87 -16.62
C ASP A 416 -16.46 12.21 -15.25
N ALA A 417 -17.50 11.63 -14.64
CA ALA A 417 -17.35 10.90 -13.37
C ALA A 417 -16.40 9.68 -13.49
N GLN A 418 -16.37 9.02 -14.65
CA GLN A 418 -15.41 7.94 -14.92
C GLN A 418 -13.98 8.49 -15.02
N ARG A 419 -13.78 9.63 -15.69
CA ARG A 419 -12.46 10.27 -15.77
C ARG A 419 -11.89 10.61 -14.39
N PHE A 420 -12.73 11.05 -13.45
CA PHE A 420 -12.28 11.27 -12.07
C PHE A 420 -11.80 9.98 -11.41
N MET A 421 -12.51 8.87 -11.57
CA MET A 421 -12.05 7.56 -11.07
C MET A 421 -10.70 7.17 -11.68
N ASP A 422 -10.52 7.37 -12.99
CA ASP A 422 -9.28 7.00 -13.69
C ASP A 422 -8.10 7.90 -13.31
N VAL A 423 -8.33 9.17 -12.96
CA VAL A 423 -7.27 10.13 -12.57
C VAL A 423 -6.71 9.85 -11.17
N VAL A 424 -7.53 9.31 -10.26
CA VAL A 424 -7.18 9.13 -8.84
C VAL A 424 -5.86 8.35 -8.63
N PRO A 425 -5.58 7.22 -9.32
CA PRO A 425 -4.27 6.56 -9.26
C PRO A 425 -3.10 7.41 -9.74
N PHE A 426 -3.29 8.24 -10.77
CA PHE A 426 -2.23 9.11 -11.31
C PHE A 426 -1.84 10.25 -10.37
N LEU A 427 -2.73 10.68 -9.47
CA LEU A 427 -2.40 11.70 -8.45
C LEU A 427 -1.24 11.26 -7.56
N ASN A 428 -1.20 9.97 -7.19
CA ASN A 428 -0.09 9.45 -6.40
C ASN A 428 1.18 9.25 -7.22
N LEU A 429 1.06 8.99 -8.52
CA LEU A 429 2.20 8.91 -9.42
C LEU A 429 2.93 10.27 -9.54
N LEU A 430 2.20 11.40 -9.44
CA LEU A 430 2.76 12.74 -9.61
C LEU A 430 3.86 13.07 -8.59
N TRP A 431 3.73 12.61 -7.34
CA TRP A 431 4.77 12.82 -6.31
C TRP A 431 5.71 11.61 -6.18
N SER A 432 5.19 10.39 -6.41
CA SER A 432 5.97 9.15 -6.32
C SER A 432 7.03 9.05 -7.42
N ALA A 433 6.70 9.39 -8.67
CA ALA A 433 7.66 9.27 -9.78
C ALA A 433 8.88 10.20 -9.62
N PRO A 434 8.74 11.50 -9.29
CA PRO A 434 9.90 12.34 -8.99
C PRO A 434 10.74 11.80 -7.84
N MET A 435 10.10 11.31 -6.77
CA MET A 435 10.81 10.71 -5.64
C MET A 435 11.63 9.48 -6.06
N GLN A 436 11.03 8.59 -6.86
CA GLN A 436 11.72 7.42 -7.40
C GLN A 436 12.90 7.82 -8.30
N ILE A 437 12.73 8.81 -9.17
CA ILE A 437 13.81 9.30 -10.05
C ILE A 437 14.96 9.88 -9.23
N ILE A 438 14.66 10.69 -8.21
CA ILE A 438 15.69 11.29 -7.34
C ILE A 438 16.45 10.19 -6.59
N LEU A 439 15.74 9.22 -6.01
CA LEU A 439 16.36 8.15 -5.24
C LEU A 439 17.16 7.19 -6.13
N ALA A 440 16.65 6.87 -7.33
CA ALA A 440 17.38 6.10 -8.33
C ALA A 440 18.66 6.81 -8.77
N MET A 441 18.58 8.12 -9.04
CA MET A 441 19.73 8.93 -9.42
C MET A 441 20.79 8.96 -8.32
N TYR A 442 20.37 9.12 -7.06
CA TYR A 442 21.26 9.08 -5.90
C TYR A 442 22.01 7.74 -5.81
N PHE A 443 21.32 6.61 -5.92
CA PHE A 443 21.97 5.29 -5.85
C PHE A 443 22.84 4.96 -7.08
N LEU A 444 22.44 5.39 -8.27
CA LEU A 444 23.28 5.25 -9.46
C LEU A 444 24.54 6.09 -9.36
N TRP A 445 24.45 7.33 -8.85
CA TRP A 445 25.59 8.20 -8.62
C TRP A 445 26.60 7.58 -7.65
N GLN A 446 26.14 6.91 -6.59
CA GLN A 446 27.03 6.20 -5.66
C GLN A 446 27.80 5.05 -6.31
N ASN A 447 27.20 4.36 -7.30
CA ASN A 447 27.80 3.20 -7.93
C ASN A 447 28.68 3.55 -9.15
N LEU A 448 28.32 4.58 -9.93
CA LEU A 448 28.98 4.93 -11.20
C LEU A 448 29.60 6.33 -11.22
N GLY A 449 29.43 7.14 -10.17
CA GLY A 449 29.96 8.50 -10.10
C GLY A 449 29.35 9.47 -11.13
N PRO A 450 30.11 10.50 -11.56
CA PRO A 450 29.63 11.54 -12.48
C PRO A 450 29.17 11.02 -13.86
N SER A 451 29.62 9.83 -14.27
CA SER A 451 29.27 9.19 -15.54
C SER A 451 27.76 9.00 -15.74
N VAL A 452 26.97 9.00 -14.65
CA VAL A 452 25.50 8.90 -14.70
C VAL A 452 24.85 10.13 -15.36
N LEU A 453 25.48 11.31 -15.32
CA LEU A 453 24.93 12.53 -15.92
C LEU A 453 24.73 12.42 -17.43
N ALA A 454 25.61 11.68 -18.12
CA ALA A 454 25.48 11.43 -19.54
C ALA A 454 24.21 10.61 -19.87
N GLY A 455 23.88 9.62 -19.03
CA GLY A 455 22.64 8.84 -19.15
C GLY A 455 21.38 9.66 -18.88
N VAL A 456 21.42 10.53 -17.87
CA VAL A 456 20.30 11.44 -17.55
C VAL A 456 20.09 12.48 -18.65
N ALA A 457 21.16 13.07 -19.18
CA ALA A 457 21.07 14.01 -20.30
C ALA A 457 20.40 13.36 -21.52
N LEU A 458 20.73 12.09 -21.80
CA LEU A 458 20.09 11.33 -22.87
C LEU A 458 18.60 11.07 -22.59
N MET A 459 18.22 10.71 -21.36
CA MET A 459 16.81 10.58 -20.99
C MET A 459 16.04 11.90 -21.17
N ILE A 460 16.61 13.01 -20.72
CA ILE A 460 16.01 14.35 -20.87
C ILE A 460 15.85 14.71 -22.35
N LEU A 461 16.81 14.34 -23.21
CA LEU A 461 16.73 14.57 -24.66
C LEU A 461 15.66 13.70 -25.35
N LEU A 462 15.41 12.49 -24.85
CA LEU A 462 14.41 11.57 -25.40
C LEU A 462 12.96 11.99 -25.06
N ILE A 463 12.75 12.73 -23.97
CA ILE A 463 11.42 13.26 -23.59
C ILE A 463 10.82 14.18 -24.67
N PRO A 464 11.47 15.26 -25.15
CA PRO A 464 10.91 16.12 -26.18
C PRO A 464 10.75 15.40 -27.52
N LEU A 465 11.65 14.47 -27.87
CA LEU A 465 11.50 13.64 -29.06
C LEU A 465 10.20 12.83 -29.03
N ASN A 466 9.93 12.16 -27.90
CA ASN A 466 8.66 11.46 -27.68
C ASN A 466 7.46 12.42 -27.69
N GLY A 467 7.63 13.63 -27.13
CA GLY A 467 6.60 14.68 -27.17
C GLY A 467 6.21 15.11 -28.59
N VAL A 468 7.20 15.33 -29.47
CA VAL A 468 6.96 15.69 -30.88
C VAL A 468 6.27 14.55 -31.63
N VAL A 469 6.73 13.31 -31.44
CA VAL A 469 6.09 12.12 -32.04
C VAL A 469 4.64 11.98 -31.56
N ALA A 470 4.38 12.15 -30.26
CA ALA A 470 3.04 12.10 -29.69
C ALA A 470 2.12 13.21 -30.24
N MET A 471 2.64 14.43 -30.42
CA MET A 471 1.89 15.54 -31.02
C MET A 471 1.53 15.27 -32.48
N LYS A 472 2.46 14.73 -33.27
CA LYS A 472 2.18 14.31 -34.67
C LYS A 472 1.20 13.15 -34.73
N MET A 473 1.35 12.17 -33.85
CA MET A 473 0.42 11.04 -33.73
C MET A 473 -1.00 11.54 -33.42
N ARG A 474 -1.14 12.48 -32.47
CA ARG A 474 -2.43 13.10 -32.15
C ARG A 474 -3.04 13.85 -33.34
N MET A 475 -2.23 14.60 -34.09
CA MET A 475 -2.68 15.31 -35.29
C MET A 475 -3.28 14.34 -36.32
N PHE A 476 -2.55 13.29 -36.70
CA PHE A 476 -3.04 12.28 -37.64
C PHE A 476 -4.23 11.49 -37.10
N GLN A 477 -4.27 11.23 -35.78
CA GLN A 477 -5.41 10.57 -35.15
C GLN A 477 -6.69 11.43 -35.24
N VAL A 478 -6.59 12.75 -35.08
CA VAL A 478 -7.74 13.66 -35.25
C VAL A 478 -8.22 13.67 -36.71
N GLU A 479 -7.32 13.72 -37.68
CA GLU A 479 -7.71 13.64 -39.09
C GLU A 479 -8.33 12.29 -39.46
N GLN A 480 -7.77 11.20 -38.93
CA GLN A 480 -8.31 9.86 -39.11
C GLN A 480 -9.75 9.76 -38.59
N MET A 481 -10.05 10.36 -37.44
CA MET A 481 -11.41 10.36 -36.88
C MET A 481 -12.41 11.00 -37.85
N LYS A 482 -12.05 12.07 -38.58
CA LYS A 482 -12.95 12.69 -39.57
C LYS A 482 -13.37 11.73 -40.68
N PHE A 483 -12.41 10.96 -41.23
CA PHE A 483 -12.70 9.96 -42.26
C PHE A 483 -13.47 8.77 -41.70
N LYS A 484 -13.12 8.34 -40.48
CA LYS A 484 -13.82 7.26 -39.78
C LYS A 484 -15.28 7.62 -39.52
N ASP A 485 -15.56 8.84 -39.06
CA ASP A 485 -16.92 9.33 -38.81
C ASP A 485 -17.72 9.44 -40.10
N SER A 486 -17.10 9.95 -41.18
CA SER A 486 -17.71 10.00 -42.51
C SER A 486 -18.08 8.60 -43.04
N ARG A 487 -17.19 7.62 -42.85
CA ARG A 487 -17.44 6.21 -43.23
C ARG A 487 -18.59 5.61 -42.43
N ILE A 488 -18.62 5.83 -41.11
CA ILE A 488 -19.67 5.30 -40.23
C ILE A 488 -21.01 5.94 -40.59
N LYS A 489 -21.04 7.25 -40.86
CA LYS A 489 -22.24 7.95 -41.32
C LYS A 489 -22.79 7.36 -42.62
N LEU A 490 -21.94 7.25 -43.65
CA LEU A 490 -22.34 6.67 -44.94
C LEU A 490 -22.82 5.22 -44.79
N MET A 491 -22.15 4.41 -43.96
CA MET A 491 -22.63 3.05 -43.69
C MET A 491 -23.98 3.01 -42.98
N SER A 492 -24.24 3.94 -42.06
CA SER A 492 -25.55 4.05 -41.41
C SER A 492 -26.65 4.41 -42.41
N GLU A 493 -26.37 5.30 -43.36
CA GLU A 493 -27.29 5.68 -44.45
C GLU A 493 -27.57 4.49 -45.39
N ILE A 494 -26.53 3.74 -45.79
CA ILE A 494 -26.66 2.52 -46.60
C ILE A 494 -27.51 1.46 -45.90
N LEU A 495 -27.26 1.20 -44.61
CA LEU A 495 -28.03 0.22 -43.84
C LEU A 495 -29.48 0.64 -43.64
N GLY A 496 -29.73 1.95 -43.42
CA GLY A 496 -31.09 2.50 -43.35
C GLY A 496 -31.85 2.39 -44.67
N GLY A 497 -31.16 2.50 -45.81
CA GLY A 497 -31.72 2.45 -47.16
C GLY A 497 -31.58 1.11 -47.90
N ILE A 498 -31.15 0.03 -47.23
CA ILE A 498 -30.63 -1.17 -47.90
C ILE A 498 -31.60 -1.80 -48.91
N LYS A 499 -32.91 -1.77 -48.63
CA LYS A 499 -33.94 -2.31 -49.53
C LYS A 499 -33.97 -1.58 -50.86
N VAL A 500 -33.87 -0.25 -50.85
CA VAL A 500 -33.87 0.59 -52.05
C VAL A 500 -32.60 0.31 -52.86
N LEU A 501 -31.43 0.27 -52.21
CA LEU A 501 -30.16 -0.01 -52.88
C LEU A 501 -30.15 -1.38 -53.57
N LYS A 502 -30.75 -2.41 -52.95
CA LYS A 502 -30.93 -3.75 -53.53
C LYS A 502 -31.83 -3.74 -54.75
N LEU A 503 -32.99 -3.08 -54.66
CA LEU A 503 -33.99 -3.02 -55.74
C LEU A 503 -33.44 -2.34 -57.00
N TYR A 504 -32.58 -1.33 -56.84
CA TYR A 504 -31.92 -0.62 -57.95
C TYR A 504 -30.54 -1.17 -58.32
N ALA A 505 -30.07 -2.25 -57.67
CA ALA A 505 -28.73 -2.81 -57.84
C ALA A 505 -27.60 -1.77 -57.68
N TRP A 506 -27.78 -0.77 -56.81
CA TRP A 506 -26.80 0.31 -56.56
C TRP A 506 -25.69 -0.08 -55.57
N GLU A 507 -25.73 -1.31 -55.02
CA GLU A 507 -24.74 -1.81 -54.06
C GLU A 507 -23.27 -1.61 -54.52
N PRO A 508 -22.89 -1.89 -55.78
CA PRO A 508 -21.50 -1.73 -56.22
C PRO A 508 -21.04 -0.28 -56.22
N SER A 509 -21.94 0.66 -56.53
CA SER A 509 -21.64 2.09 -56.58
C SER A 509 -21.40 2.64 -55.17
N PHE A 510 -22.26 2.31 -54.21
CA PHE A 510 -22.06 2.69 -52.81
C PHE A 510 -20.84 2.02 -52.18
N LEU A 511 -20.55 0.77 -52.56
CA LEU A 511 -19.34 0.07 -52.13
C LEU A 511 -18.08 0.82 -52.56
N LYS A 512 -17.99 1.26 -53.81
CA LYS A 512 -16.87 2.07 -54.30
C LYS A 512 -16.70 3.38 -53.53
N GLN A 513 -17.80 4.04 -53.15
CA GLN A 513 -17.74 5.27 -52.34
C GLN A 513 -17.18 4.99 -50.94
N VAL A 514 -17.68 3.94 -50.26
CA VAL A 514 -17.17 3.52 -48.95
C VAL A 514 -15.70 3.15 -49.04
N GLU A 515 -15.30 2.42 -50.08
CA GLU A 515 -13.91 2.00 -50.28
C GLU A 515 -12.98 3.21 -50.53
N GLY A 516 -13.43 4.21 -51.29
CA GLY A 516 -12.69 5.46 -51.47
C GLY A 516 -12.41 6.18 -50.15
N ILE A 517 -13.40 6.27 -49.26
CA ILE A 517 -13.22 6.83 -47.91
C ILE A 517 -12.27 5.95 -47.08
N ARG A 518 -12.43 4.62 -47.16
CA ARG A 518 -11.61 3.64 -46.43
C ARG A 518 -10.14 3.70 -46.83
N GLN A 519 -9.82 3.90 -48.10
CA GLN A 519 -8.43 4.05 -48.56
C GLN A 519 -7.75 5.28 -47.95
N ASN A 520 -8.47 6.39 -47.83
CA ASN A 520 -7.95 7.59 -47.17
C ASN A 520 -7.77 7.38 -45.65
N GLU A 521 -8.73 6.72 -45.00
CA GLU A 521 -8.61 6.30 -43.59
C GLU A 521 -7.39 5.38 -43.36
N LEU A 522 -7.17 4.42 -44.25
CA LEU A 522 -6.05 3.46 -44.19
C LEU A 522 -4.69 4.15 -44.34
N LYS A 523 -4.56 5.17 -45.20
CA LYS A 523 -3.33 5.95 -45.35
C LYS A 523 -2.93 6.62 -44.04
N LEU A 524 -3.88 7.27 -43.36
CA LEU A 524 -3.65 7.90 -42.06
C LEU A 524 -3.37 6.86 -40.96
N MET A 525 -4.12 5.76 -40.92
CA MET A 525 -3.85 4.66 -39.99
C MET A 525 -2.44 4.11 -40.16
N ARG A 526 -1.95 3.98 -41.39
CA ARG A 526 -0.59 3.52 -41.66
C ARG A 526 0.46 4.50 -41.11
N GLN A 527 0.26 5.81 -41.29
CA GLN A 527 1.15 6.82 -40.72
C GLN A 527 1.17 6.80 -39.19
N VAL A 528 -0.01 6.69 -38.56
CA VAL A 528 -0.13 6.52 -37.10
C VAL A 528 0.57 5.26 -36.62
N ALA A 529 0.40 4.14 -37.33
CA ALA A 529 1.08 2.88 -37.00
C ALA A 529 2.61 2.99 -37.09
N TYR A 530 3.14 3.68 -38.13
CA TYR A 530 4.58 3.94 -38.22
C TYR A 530 5.09 4.82 -37.08
N LEU A 531 4.36 5.89 -36.72
CA LEU A 531 4.74 6.71 -35.56
C LEU A 531 4.68 5.93 -34.24
N HIS A 532 3.68 5.06 -34.07
CA HIS A 532 3.58 4.19 -32.90
C HIS A 532 4.75 3.19 -32.85
N ALA A 533 5.14 2.62 -33.99
CA ALA A 533 6.30 1.74 -34.08
C ALA A 533 7.59 2.48 -33.72
N ILE A 534 7.79 3.70 -34.24
CA ILE A 534 8.93 4.57 -33.88
C ILE A 534 8.93 4.87 -32.38
N SER A 535 7.79 5.25 -31.80
CA SER A 535 7.70 5.53 -30.36
C SER A 535 8.02 4.29 -29.53
N THR A 536 7.50 3.13 -29.91
CA THR A 536 7.77 1.85 -29.23
C THR A 536 9.24 1.48 -29.33
N PHE A 537 9.84 1.66 -30.51
CA PHE A 537 11.27 1.45 -30.74
C PHE A 537 12.11 2.36 -29.84
N ILE A 538 11.82 3.65 -29.78
CA ILE A 538 12.51 4.60 -28.88
C ILE A 538 12.40 4.12 -27.43
N TRP A 539 11.21 3.74 -26.96
CA TRP A 539 11.00 3.24 -25.60
C TRP A 539 11.81 1.99 -25.28
N VAL A 540 11.82 1.01 -26.18
CA VAL A 540 12.57 -0.24 -26.02
C VAL A 540 14.08 0.01 -26.07
N CYS A 541 14.56 0.91 -26.94
CA CYS A 541 15.97 1.22 -27.08
C CYS A 541 16.51 2.16 -25.98
N THR A 542 15.66 2.96 -25.34
CA THR A 542 16.04 3.91 -24.28
C THR A 542 16.94 3.31 -23.20
N PRO A 543 16.59 2.18 -22.53
CA PRO A 543 17.46 1.62 -21.48
C PRO A 543 18.84 1.16 -22.00
N PHE A 544 18.93 0.67 -23.25
CA PHE A 544 20.21 0.29 -23.85
C PHE A 544 21.06 1.51 -24.15
N LEU A 545 20.45 2.53 -24.75
CA LEU A 545 21.09 3.81 -25.05
C LEU A 545 21.57 4.51 -23.79
N VAL A 546 20.81 4.46 -22.69
CA VAL A 546 21.22 5.06 -21.40
C VAL A 546 22.36 4.30 -20.74
N ARG A 547 22.50 2.98 -20.96
CA ARG A 547 23.57 2.16 -20.38
C ARG A 547 24.93 2.34 -21.07
N LEU A 548 24.94 2.68 -22.36
CA LEU A 548 26.16 2.78 -23.17
C LEU A 548 27.12 3.91 -22.73
N PRO A 549 26.69 5.17 -22.53
CA PRO A 549 27.59 6.27 -22.18
C PRO A 549 28.31 6.07 -20.84
N PRO A 550 27.64 5.65 -19.74
CA PRO A 550 28.34 5.36 -18.49
C PRO A 550 29.35 4.22 -18.62
N GLY A 551 29.01 3.18 -19.39
CA GLY A 551 29.89 2.03 -19.65
C GLY A 551 31.14 2.42 -20.45
N LEU A 552 31.00 3.27 -21.47
CA LEU A 552 32.13 3.81 -22.23
C LEU A 552 33.00 4.75 -21.37
N ALA A 553 32.39 5.62 -20.56
CA ALA A 553 33.11 6.51 -19.67
C ALA A 553 33.90 5.77 -18.59
N SER A 554 33.39 4.64 -18.07
CA SER A 554 34.14 3.77 -17.13
C SER A 554 35.28 2.99 -17.77
N CYS A 555 35.33 2.88 -19.10
CA CYS A 555 36.44 2.27 -19.83
C CYS A 555 37.56 3.27 -20.17
N LEU A 556 37.35 4.58 -20.01
CA LEU A 556 38.43 5.57 -20.12
C LEU A 556 39.28 5.56 -18.83
N PRO A 557 40.63 5.56 -18.94
CA PRO A 557 41.51 5.53 -17.78
C PRO A 557 41.31 6.77 -16.89
N PRO A 558 41.43 6.62 -15.55
CA PRO A 558 41.27 7.74 -14.62
C PRO A 558 42.43 8.71 -14.79
N GLY A 559 42.21 9.86 -15.44
CA GLY A 559 43.26 10.87 -15.60
C GLY A 559 43.15 11.82 -16.79
N THR A 560 42.11 11.74 -17.62
CA THR A 560 41.86 12.78 -18.64
C THR A 560 40.87 13.82 -18.09
N PRO A 561 41.30 15.08 -17.86
CA PRO A 561 40.36 16.17 -17.55
C PRO A 561 39.50 16.47 -18.80
N PRO A 562 38.34 17.14 -18.63
CA PRO A 562 37.23 17.17 -19.59
C PRO A 562 37.59 17.60 -21.01
#